data_AF-A0AAW1VG65-F1
#
_entry.id   AF-A0AAW1VG65-F1
#
_cell.length_a   1.000
_cell.length_b   1.000
_cell.length_c   1.000
_cell.angle_alpha   90.00
_cell.angle_beta   90.00
_cell.angle_gamma   90.00
#
_symmetry.space_group_name_H-M   'P 1'
#
loop_
_entity.id
_entity.type
_entity.pdbx_description
1 polymer ?
#
loop_
_entity_poly.entity_id
_entity_poly.type
_entity_poly.pdbx_seq_one_letter_code
_entity_poly.pdbx_strand_id
1 'polypeptide(L)'
;MIFEVYGWCPVPLGFSARFSCLNREYYYLFWGGNLNLLAMESAGKKFVGEHDFRNFCKMDALNVHNYMRKITSFAILLVMFEGNQLWAFKIKDSAFLWHQVQCMVAILLLIGQGHESPDVIDSLLDTDRIPRKPQYVMAPEIPLVLQSCEFEGLKFTCSSEAGQALRVHLAHECRNYHLQAAIFNEALRCCLPVEKDQSSLDNGTMKKKSSHVPLMSRPTERSCLITVSELIPPSYEERRAKLNTRACGLKSL
;
A
#
# COMPACT_ATOMS: atom_id res chain seq x y z
N MET A 1 16.29 7.81 -10.16
CA MET A 1 15.62 6.51 -10.16
C MET A 1 16.27 5.68 -11.26
N ILE A 2 17.05 4.66 -10.87
CA ILE A 2 17.71 3.75 -11.82
C ILE A 2 16.77 2.57 -12.03
N PHE A 3 16.57 2.18 -13.29
CA PHE A 3 15.79 1.00 -13.64
C PHE A 3 16.76 -0.08 -14.11
N GLU A 4 16.71 -1.24 -13.47
CA GLU A 4 17.48 -2.40 -13.89
C GLU A 4 16.53 -3.51 -14.35
N VAL A 5 16.87 -4.14 -15.48
CA VAL A 5 16.13 -5.29 -16.00
C VAL A 5 16.73 -6.56 -15.40
N TYR A 6 16.00 -7.19 -14.48
CA TYR A 6 16.47 -8.38 -13.76
C TYR A 6 16.31 -9.67 -14.58
N GLY A 7 15.30 -9.74 -15.44
CA GLY A 7 15.01 -10.93 -16.24
C GLY A 7 13.98 -10.69 -17.33
N TRP A 8 13.81 -11.70 -18.18
CA TRP A 8 12.88 -11.65 -19.31
C TRP A 8 12.25 -13.03 -19.56
N CYS A 9 11.10 -13.06 -20.22
CA CYS A 9 10.54 -14.30 -20.76
C CYS A 9 9.77 -14.01 -22.06
N PRO A 10 9.74 -14.95 -23.03
CA PRO A 10 8.82 -14.88 -24.14
C PRO A 10 7.38 -15.11 -23.64
N VAL A 11 6.42 -14.40 -24.23
CA VAL A 11 5.01 -14.49 -23.85
C VAL A 11 4.14 -14.82 -25.07
N PRO A 12 2.98 -15.49 -24.88
CA PRO A 12 2.05 -15.77 -25.97
C PRO A 12 1.51 -14.49 -26.63
N LEU A 13 1.13 -14.61 -27.91
CA LEU A 13 0.39 -13.56 -28.60
C LEU A 13 -0.92 -13.25 -27.85
N GLY A 14 -1.12 -11.99 -27.48
CA GLY A 14 -2.28 -11.55 -26.70
C GLY A 14 -2.07 -11.52 -25.18
N PHE A 15 -0.89 -11.90 -24.68
CA PHE A 15 -0.54 -11.73 -23.27
C PHE A 15 -0.59 -10.25 -22.84
N SER A 16 -1.13 -9.99 -21.66
CA SER A 16 -1.12 -8.66 -21.03
C SER A 16 -0.53 -8.76 -19.64
N ALA A 17 0.61 -8.10 -19.38
CA ALA A 17 1.20 -8.07 -18.05
C ALA A 17 0.22 -7.56 -16.96
N ARG A 18 -0.76 -6.74 -17.36
CA ARG A 18 -1.83 -6.29 -16.46
C ARG A 18 -2.92 -7.35 -16.30
N PHE A 19 -3.54 -7.82 -17.37
CA PHE A 19 -4.74 -8.66 -17.25
C PHE A 19 -4.44 -10.15 -17.06
N SER A 20 -3.25 -10.59 -17.45
CA SER A 20 -2.78 -11.96 -17.27
C SER A 20 -2.09 -12.21 -15.93
N CYS A 21 -1.87 -11.15 -15.13
CA CYS A 21 -1.33 -11.31 -13.78
C CYS A 21 -2.42 -11.83 -12.84
N LEU A 22 -2.12 -12.96 -12.20
CA LEU A 22 -3.03 -13.70 -11.33
C LEU A 22 -3.12 -13.07 -9.95
N ASN A 23 -1.98 -12.66 -9.39
CA ASN A 23 -1.89 -12.06 -8.07
C ASN A 23 -0.76 -11.04 -8.04
N ARG A 24 -0.98 -9.97 -7.27
CA ARG A 24 0.05 -9.03 -6.82
C ARG A 24 0.17 -9.17 -5.32
N GLU A 25 1.41 -9.21 -4.85
CA GLU A 25 1.72 -9.21 -3.43
C GLU A 25 2.45 -7.91 -3.07
N TYR A 26 1.87 -7.15 -2.14
CA TYR A 26 2.44 -5.92 -1.63
C TYR A 26 2.94 -6.11 -0.21
N TYR A 27 4.11 -5.53 0.07
CA TYR A 27 4.66 -5.39 1.40
C TYR A 27 4.61 -3.91 1.78
N TYR A 28 4.13 -3.60 2.98
CA TYR A 28 4.28 -2.26 3.55
C TYR A 28 5.07 -2.36 4.86
N LEU A 29 6.25 -1.77 4.88
CA LEU A 29 7.18 -1.82 6.02
C LEU A 29 6.87 -0.73 7.05
N PHE A 30 6.93 -1.07 8.33
CA PHE A 30 6.70 -0.10 9.41
C PHE A 30 7.43 -0.49 10.71
N TRP A 31 7.77 0.51 11.51
CA TRP A 31 8.32 0.33 12.85
C TRP A 31 7.23 -0.08 13.82
N GLY A 32 7.44 -1.17 14.56
CA GLY A 32 6.44 -1.70 15.51
C GLY A 32 6.19 -0.77 16.69
N GLY A 33 7.26 -0.23 17.28
CA GLY A 33 7.18 0.74 18.39
C GLY A 33 6.19 0.31 19.48
N ASN A 34 5.22 1.16 19.76
CA ASN A 34 4.14 0.93 20.72
C ASN A 34 2.79 0.56 20.06
N LEU A 35 2.81 0.10 18.81
CA LEU A 35 1.58 -0.26 18.08
C LEU A 35 0.99 -1.56 18.62
N ASN A 36 -0.34 -1.60 18.75
CA ASN A 36 -1.08 -2.82 19.09
C ASN A 36 -1.19 -3.75 17.87
N LEU A 37 -0.16 -4.57 17.66
CA LEU A 37 -0.07 -5.50 16.53
C LEU A 37 -1.22 -6.50 16.47
N LEU A 38 -1.72 -6.97 17.62
CA LEU A 38 -2.84 -7.91 17.67
C LEU A 38 -4.14 -7.27 17.18
N ALA A 39 -4.40 -6.03 17.57
CA ALA A 39 -5.55 -5.27 17.09
C ALA A 39 -5.45 -5.00 15.58
N MET A 40 -4.25 -4.67 15.09
CA MET A 40 -3.99 -4.46 13.66
C MET A 40 -4.15 -5.75 12.86
N GLU A 41 -3.67 -6.89 13.38
CA GLU A 41 -3.79 -8.18 12.71
C GLU A 41 -5.25 -8.62 12.64
N SER A 42 -5.99 -8.49 13.75
CA SER A 42 -7.42 -8.76 13.81
C SER A 42 -8.22 -7.89 12.83
N ALA A 43 -7.93 -6.58 12.81
CA ALA A 43 -8.57 -5.65 11.89
C ALA A 43 -8.23 -5.95 10.42
N GLY A 44 -6.97 -6.26 10.13
CA GLY A 44 -6.52 -6.55 8.77
C GLY A 44 -7.08 -7.84 8.20
N LYS A 45 -7.33 -8.85 9.04
CA LYS A 45 -8.03 -10.08 8.63
C LYS A 45 -9.45 -9.83 8.12
N LYS A 46 -10.12 -8.76 8.58
CA LYS A 46 -11.46 -8.36 8.10
C LYS A 46 -11.47 -7.93 6.63
N PHE A 47 -10.32 -7.53 6.08
CA PHE A 47 -10.20 -7.22 4.64
C PHE A 47 -10.26 -8.45 3.75
N VAL A 48 -9.95 -9.64 4.27
CA VAL A 48 -9.91 -10.88 3.47
C VAL A 48 -11.33 -11.23 3.02
N GLY A 49 -11.47 -11.62 1.75
CA GLY A 49 -12.76 -11.83 1.11
C GLY A 49 -13.10 -10.74 0.10
N GLU A 50 -14.34 -10.78 -0.38
CA GLU A 50 -14.84 -9.88 -1.42
C GLU A 50 -15.65 -8.74 -0.81
N HIS A 51 -15.20 -7.50 -1.04
CA HIS A 51 -15.79 -6.31 -0.43
C HIS A 51 -15.73 -5.10 -1.37
N ASP A 52 -16.53 -4.07 -1.09
CA ASP A 52 -16.41 -2.76 -1.73
C ASP A 52 -15.36 -1.91 -1.01
N PHE A 53 -14.26 -1.61 -1.70
CA PHE A 53 -13.12 -0.88 -1.14
C PHE A 53 -13.14 0.64 -1.44
N ARG A 54 -14.29 1.25 -1.78
CA ARG A 54 -14.37 2.69 -2.06
C ARG A 54 -13.84 3.56 -0.92
N ASN A 55 -14.11 3.16 0.32
CA ASN A 55 -13.67 3.87 1.53
C ASN A 55 -12.19 3.64 1.86
N PHE A 56 -11.52 2.77 1.09
CA PHE A 56 -10.12 2.38 1.25
C PHE A 56 -9.31 2.68 -0.01
N CYS A 57 -9.72 3.63 -0.84
CA CYS A 57 -8.96 3.99 -2.04
C CYS A 57 -9.02 5.51 -2.28
N LYS A 58 -8.26 5.99 -3.27
CA LYS A 58 -8.46 7.34 -3.78
C LYS A 58 -9.55 7.31 -4.84
N MET A 59 -10.60 8.09 -4.64
CA MET A 59 -11.72 8.16 -5.56
C MET A 59 -11.25 8.73 -6.91
N ASP A 60 -11.45 7.95 -7.96
CA ASP A 60 -11.28 8.37 -9.35
C ASP A 60 -12.57 8.03 -10.11
N ALA A 61 -13.59 8.87 -9.90
CA ALA A 61 -14.93 8.66 -10.44
C ALA A 61 -15.00 8.70 -11.97
N LEU A 62 -13.96 9.23 -12.63
CA LEU A 62 -13.88 9.29 -14.10
C LEU A 62 -13.46 7.94 -14.71
N ASN A 63 -12.67 7.15 -13.98
CA ASN A 63 -12.07 5.93 -14.51
C ASN A 63 -12.54 4.65 -13.81
N VAL A 64 -13.08 4.76 -12.59
CA VAL A 64 -13.45 3.61 -11.75
C VAL A 64 -14.93 3.68 -11.38
N HIS A 65 -15.67 2.67 -11.85
CA HIS A 65 -17.08 2.47 -11.50
C HIS A 65 -17.31 1.21 -10.65
N ASN A 66 -16.31 0.34 -10.56
CA ASN A 66 -16.36 -0.90 -9.77
C ASN A 66 -15.26 -0.90 -8.69
N TYR A 67 -15.70 -0.80 -7.44
CA TYR A 67 -14.87 -0.80 -6.24
C TYR A 67 -14.79 -2.16 -5.54
N MET A 68 -15.43 -3.20 -6.10
CA MET A 68 -15.35 -4.56 -5.57
C MET A 68 -13.96 -5.15 -5.79
N ARG A 69 -13.33 -5.63 -4.73
CA ARG A 69 -12.05 -6.35 -4.77
C ARG A 69 -12.09 -7.55 -3.84
N LYS A 70 -11.20 -8.52 -4.07
CA LYS A 70 -11.17 -9.77 -3.33
C LYS A 70 -9.79 -10.02 -2.75
N ILE A 71 -9.51 -9.46 -1.58
CA ILE A 71 -8.24 -9.70 -0.91
C ILE A 71 -8.14 -11.18 -0.57
N THR A 72 -7.12 -11.84 -1.12
CA THR A 72 -6.93 -13.29 -0.97
C THR A 72 -6.14 -13.63 0.27
N SER A 73 -5.23 -12.74 0.70
CA SER A 73 -4.43 -12.95 1.89
C SER A 73 -4.01 -11.63 2.54
N PHE A 74 -3.99 -11.64 3.86
CA PHE A 74 -3.45 -10.58 4.71
C PHE A 74 -2.64 -11.21 5.84
N ALA A 75 -1.44 -10.69 6.11
CA ALA A 75 -0.63 -11.09 7.26
C ALA A 75 0.21 -9.91 7.77
N ILE A 76 0.60 -9.98 9.04
CA ILE A 76 1.64 -9.12 9.62
C ILE A 76 2.85 -10.00 9.91
N LEU A 77 4.01 -9.63 9.37
CA LEU A 77 5.25 -10.40 9.47
C LEU A 77 6.30 -9.61 10.23
N LEU A 78 7.04 -10.27 11.14
CA LEU A 78 8.23 -9.71 11.75
C LEU A 78 9.39 -9.76 10.72
N VAL A 79 10.06 -8.63 10.54
CA VAL A 79 11.22 -8.47 9.66
C VAL A 79 12.36 -7.92 10.52
N MET A 80 13.43 -8.68 10.69
CA MET A 80 14.60 -8.17 11.41
C MET A 80 15.42 -7.28 10.48
N PHE A 81 15.67 -6.03 10.89
CA PHE A 81 16.52 -5.10 10.16
C PHE A 81 17.56 -4.50 11.11
N GLU A 82 18.83 -4.88 10.93
CA GLU A 82 19.96 -4.41 11.75
C GLU A 82 19.74 -4.56 13.28
N GLY A 83 19.14 -5.68 13.70
CA GLY A 83 18.82 -5.93 15.11
C GLY A 83 17.59 -5.19 15.64
N ASN A 84 16.95 -4.34 14.83
CA ASN A 84 15.68 -3.70 15.15
C ASN A 84 14.49 -4.54 14.66
N GLN A 85 13.39 -4.45 15.41
CA GLN A 85 12.13 -5.10 15.06
C GLN A 85 11.35 -4.22 14.06
N LEU A 86 11.46 -4.56 12.78
CA LEU A 86 10.62 -4.00 11.72
C LEU A 86 9.46 -4.97 11.48
N TRP A 87 8.36 -4.47 10.96
CA TRP A 87 7.19 -5.28 10.62
C TRP A 87 6.75 -4.99 9.19
N ALA A 88 6.07 -5.95 8.58
CA ALA A 88 5.51 -5.82 7.25
C ALA A 88 4.04 -6.24 7.23
N PHE A 89 3.17 -5.38 6.68
CA PHE A 89 1.90 -5.85 6.16
C PHE A 89 2.15 -6.57 4.84
N LYS A 90 1.74 -7.83 4.75
CA LYS A 90 1.74 -8.63 3.54
C LYS A 90 0.30 -8.73 3.03
N ILE A 91 0.03 -8.18 1.85
CA ILE A 91 -1.32 -8.09 1.28
C ILE A 91 -1.30 -8.65 -0.14
N LYS A 92 -2.17 -9.61 -0.43
CA LYS A 92 -2.25 -10.29 -1.72
C LYS A 92 -3.66 -10.21 -2.30
N ASP A 93 -3.76 -9.86 -3.58
CA ASP A 93 -4.98 -9.90 -4.39
C ASP A 93 -4.59 -9.97 -5.87
N SER A 94 -5.49 -10.47 -6.69
CA SER A 94 -5.52 -10.29 -8.13
C SER A 94 -5.42 -8.84 -8.58
N ALA A 95 -6.08 -7.87 -7.93
CA ALA A 95 -6.01 -6.47 -8.36
C ALA A 95 -6.28 -5.50 -7.21
N PHE A 96 -5.71 -4.31 -7.30
CA PHE A 96 -5.92 -3.24 -6.32
C PHE A 96 -6.47 -1.98 -7.00
N LEU A 97 -7.30 -1.23 -6.29
CA LEU A 97 -7.74 0.12 -6.65
C LEU A 97 -6.59 1.12 -6.47
N TRP A 98 -6.78 2.32 -7.02
CA TRP A 98 -5.80 3.38 -6.88
C TRP A 98 -5.59 3.75 -5.40
N HIS A 99 -4.34 3.67 -4.94
CA HIS A 99 -3.93 3.85 -3.56
C HIS A 99 -4.59 2.93 -2.52
N GLN A 100 -5.15 1.78 -2.93
CA GLN A 100 -5.90 0.92 -2.01
C GLN A 100 -5.07 0.48 -0.79
N VAL A 101 -3.89 -0.06 -1.06
CA VAL A 101 -2.99 -0.59 -0.03
C VAL A 101 -2.59 0.50 0.98
N GLN A 102 -2.21 1.69 0.51
CA GLN A 102 -1.79 2.79 1.39
C GLN A 102 -2.96 3.29 2.26
N CYS A 103 -4.18 3.26 1.73
CA CYS A 103 -5.38 3.61 2.49
C CYS A 103 -5.73 2.56 3.55
N MET A 104 -5.67 1.27 3.21
CA MET A 104 -5.84 0.18 4.17
C MET A 104 -4.83 0.29 5.30
N VAL A 105 -3.55 0.48 4.97
CA VAL A 105 -2.46 0.63 5.93
C VAL A 105 -2.66 1.85 6.83
N ALA A 106 -3.10 3.00 6.28
CA ALA A 106 -3.33 4.20 7.08
C ALA A 106 -4.30 3.94 8.24
N ILE A 107 -5.39 3.23 7.98
CA ILE A 107 -6.39 2.93 9.00
C ILE A 107 -5.87 1.88 9.98
N LEU A 108 -5.14 0.87 9.52
CA LEU A 108 -4.47 -0.09 10.40
C LEU A 108 -3.47 0.59 11.34
N LEU A 109 -2.72 1.59 10.86
CA LEU A 109 -1.80 2.37 11.70
C LEU A 109 -2.56 3.18 12.77
N LEU A 110 -3.72 3.77 12.44
CA LEU A 110 -4.58 4.44 13.43
C LEU A 110 -5.10 3.46 14.50
N ILE A 111 -5.48 2.24 14.10
CA ILE A 111 -5.89 1.18 15.03
C ILE A 111 -4.72 0.77 15.93
N GLY A 112 -3.53 0.56 15.34
CA GLY A 112 -2.32 0.23 16.09
C GLY A 112 -1.95 1.30 17.12
N GLN A 113 -2.19 2.57 16.80
CA GLN A 113 -1.98 3.71 17.71
C GLN A 113 -3.07 3.84 18.80
N GLY A 114 -4.14 3.03 18.74
CA GLY A 114 -5.29 3.12 19.63
C GLY A 114 -6.22 4.30 19.34
N HIS A 115 -6.08 4.92 18.16
CA HIS A 115 -6.90 6.03 17.73
C HIS A 115 -8.24 5.60 17.13
N GLU A 116 -8.32 4.37 16.62
CA GLU A 116 -9.54 3.77 16.10
C GLU A 116 -9.76 2.36 16.66
N SER A 117 -11.02 1.95 16.78
CA SER A 117 -11.36 0.57 17.09
C SER A 117 -11.14 -0.34 15.87
N PRO A 118 -10.72 -1.61 16.03
CA PRO A 118 -10.72 -2.61 14.96
C PRO A 118 -12.05 -2.75 14.20
N ASP A 119 -13.19 -2.39 14.80
CA ASP A 119 -14.52 -2.47 14.20
C ASP A 119 -14.82 -1.35 13.20
N VAL A 120 -13.94 -0.35 13.13
CA VAL A 120 -14.02 0.69 12.10
C VAL A 120 -13.89 0.09 10.69
N ILE A 121 -13.15 -1.02 10.55
CA ILE A 121 -12.98 -1.70 9.26
C ILE A 121 -14.32 -2.25 8.76
N ASP A 122 -15.08 -2.96 9.60
CA ASP A 122 -16.40 -3.46 9.22
C ASP A 122 -17.34 -2.32 8.83
N SER A 123 -17.31 -1.24 9.61
CA SER A 123 -18.13 -0.06 9.34
C SER A 123 -17.79 0.59 8.01
N LEU A 124 -16.52 0.59 7.59
CA LEU A 124 -16.05 1.18 6.34
C LEU A 124 -16.21 0.26 5.13
N LEU A 125 -16.25 -1.06 5.33
CA LEU A 125 -16.60 -2.03 4.29
C LEU A 125 -18.12 -2.07 4.04
N ASP A 126 -18.92 -1.73 5.05
CA ASP A 126 -20.37 -1.54 4.92
C ASP A 126 -20.70 -0.19 4.24
N THR A 127 -20.92 -0.26 2.93
CA THR A 127 -21.23 0.92 2.12
C THR A 127 -22.64 1.46 2.30
N ASP A 128 -23.55 0.70 2.90
CA ASP A 128 -24.90 1.20 3.23
C ASP A 128 -24.81 2.12 4.45
N ARG A 129 -23.98 1.75 5.41
CA ARG A 129 -23.71 2.55 6.61
C ARG A 129 -22.80 3.74 6.34
N ILE A 130 -21.77 3.56 5.51
CA ILE A 130 -20.81 4.62 5.15
C ILE A 130 -20.73 4.75 3.62
N PRO A 131 -21.66 5.50 3.01
CA PRO A 131 -21.69 5.64 1.56
C PRO A 131 -20.54 6.48 1.00
N ARG A 132 -19.87 7.26 1.87
CA ARG A 132 -18.81 8.19 1.47
C ARG A 132 -17.60 8.05 2.38
N LYS A 133 -16.43 8.05 1.74
CA LYS A 133 -15.14 7.91 2.39
C LYS A 133 -14.90 9.05 3.40
N PRO A 134 -14.62 8.73 4.68
CA PRO A 134 -14.21 9.74 5.65
C PRO A 134 -12.81 10.26 5.35
N GLN A 135 -12.52 11.48 5.77
CA GLN A 135 -11.19 12.07 5.56
C GLN A 135 -10.13 11.43 6.46
N TYR A 136 -9.09 10.87 5.85
CA TYR A 136 -7.87 10.45 6.55
C TYR A 136 -6.65 10.61 5.64
N VAL A 137 -5.50 10.80 6.28
CA VAL A 137 -4.22 10.92 5.58
C VAL A 137 -3.75 9.52 5.17
N MET A 138 -3.43 9.38 3.90
CA MET A 138 -2.91 8.15 3.34
C MET A 138 -1.52 7.83 3.90
N ALA A 139 -1.22 6.54 4.04
CA ALA A 139 0.10 6.12 4.49
C ALA A 139 1.19 6.53 3.47
N PRO A 140 2.39 6.94 3.91
CA PRO A 140 3.49 7.31 3.01
C PRO A 140 3.79 6.23 1.96
N GLU A 141 4.22 6.65 0.77
CA GLU A 141 4.49 5.73 -0.34
C GLU A 141 5.83 4.99 -0.23
N ILE A 142 6.83 5.60 0.41
CA ILE A 142 8.20 5.09 0.51
C ILE A 142 8.28 3.63 1.00
N PRO A 143 7.59 3.22 2.08
CA PRO A 143 7.68 1.84 2.58
C PRO A 143 6.83 0.81 1.82
N LEU A 144 6.14 1.21 0.75
CA LEU A 144 5.32 0.30 -0.05
C LEU A 144 6.16 -0.36 -1.16
N VAL A 145 6.22 -1.69 -1.13
CA VAL A 145 6.99 -2.50 -2.07
C VAL A 145 6.03 -3.46 -2.79
N LEU A 146 6.06 -3.46 -4.12
CA LEU A 146 5.48 -4.56 -4.90
C LEU A 146 6.45 -5.73 -4.85
N GLN A 147 6.13 -6.75 -4.07
CA GLN A 147 7.02 -7.87 -3.80
C GLN A 147 7.03 -8.89 -4.94
N SER A 148 5.84 -9.22 -5.47
CA SER A 148 5.73 -10.20 -6.55
C SER A 148 4.48 -10.01 -7.38
N CYS A 149 4.57 -10.46 -8.64
CA CYS A 149 3.45 -10.64 -9.55
C CYS A 149 3.47 -12.08 -10.05
N GLU A 150 2.35 -12.78 -9.91
CA GLU A 150 2.22 -14.17 -10.35
C GLU A 150 1.59 -14.23 -11.73
N PHE A 151 2.13 -15.08 -12.60
CA PHE A 151 1.65 -15.31 -13.97
C PHE A 151 1.61 -16.81 -14.26
N GLU A 152 0.60 -17.26 -14.99
CA GLU A 152 0.48 -18.66 -15.38
C GLU A 152 1.45 -19.01 -16.51
N GLY A 153 2.16 -20.13 -16.39
CA GLY A 153 2.97 -20.71 -17.47
C GLY A 153 4.20 -19.91 -17.89
N LEU A 154 4.49 -18.76 -17.24
CA LEU A 154 5.68 -17.97 -17.54
C LEU A 154 6.87 -18.41 -16.71
N LYS A 155 8.02 -18.57 -17.38
CA LYS A 155 9.31 -18.87 -16.75
C LYS A 155 10.30 -17.77 -17.11
N PHE A 156 10.67 -16.97 -16.11
CA PHE A 156 11.62 -15.88 -16.29
C PHE A 156 13.05 -16.42 -16.36
N THR A 157 13.77 -16.00 -17.39
CA THR A 157 15.21 -16.17 -17.51
C THR A 157 15.88 -14.95 -16.88
N CYS A 158 16.57 -15.17 -15.77
CA CYS A 158 17.34 -14.14 -15.08
C CYS A 158 18.83 -14.43 -15.25
N SER A 159 19.62 -13.42 -15.63
CA SER A 159 21.08 -13.54 -15.70
C SER A 159 21.67 -13.46 -14.29
N SER A 160 22.65 -14.32 -14.00
CA SER A 160 23.39 -14.27 -12.74
C SER A 160 24.13 -12.93 -12.58
N GLU A 161 24.68 -12.42 -13.68
CA GLU A 161 25.38 -11.15 -13.75
C GLU A 161 24.43 -9.98 -13.44
N ALA A 162 23.23 -9.96 -14.05
CA ALA A 162 22.21 -8.95 -13.77
C ALA A 162 21.76 -8.99 -12.31
N GLY A 163 21.56 -10.20 -11.76
CA GLY A 163 21.20 -10.35 -10.36
C GLY A 163 22.30 -9.92 -9.39
N GLN A 164 23.56 -10.17 -9.72
CA GLN A 164 24.69 -9.72 -8.92
C GLN A 164 24.87 -8.20 -9.00
N ALA A 165 24.72 -7.60 -10.19
CA ALA A 165 24.75 -6.16 -10.37
C ALA A 165 23.67 -5.47 -9.51
N LEU A 166 22.43 -5.96 -9.56
CA LEU A 166 21.33 -5.45 -8.76
C LEU A 166 21.61 -5.55 -7.25
N ARG A 167 22.16 -6.69 -6.80
CA ARG A 167 22.55 -6.86 -5.39
C ARG A 167 23.61 -5.85 -4.95
N VAL A 168 24.64 -5.64 -5.78
CA VAL A 168 25.69 -4.66 -5.49
C VAL A 168 25.13 -3.25 -5.45
N HIS A 169 24.25 -2.90 -6.40
CA HIS A 169 23.58 -1.60 -6.44
C HIS A 169 22.72 -1.36 -5.19
N LEU A 170 21.83 -2.30 -4.84
CA LEU A 170 20.99 -2.19 -3.65
C LEU A 170 21.82 -2.14 -2.35
N ALA A 171 22.91 -2.91 -2.26
CA ALA A 171 23.82 -2.83 -1.12
C ALA A 171 24.55 -1.47 -1.04
N HIS A 172 24.86 -0.85 -2.17
CA HIS A 172 25.41 0.51 -2.21
C HIS A 172 24.39 1.54 -1.75
N GLU A 173 23.16 1.51 -2.27
CA GLU A 173 22.08 2.40 -1.82
C GLU A 173 21.81 2.26 -0.32
N CYS A 174 21.76 1.01 0.18
CA CYS A 174 21.59 0.72 1.60
C CYS A 174 22.70 1.36 2.44
N ARG A 175 23.97 1.25 2.01
CA ARG A 175 25.10 1.93 2.68
C ARG A 175 24.97 3.45 2.67
N ASN A 176 24.48 4.06 1.59
CA ASN A 176 24.28 5.51 1.54
C ASN A 176 23.22 5.96 2.53
N TYR A 177 22.11 5.22 2.66
CA TYR A 177 21.09 5.51 3.69
C TYR A 177 21.60 5.27 5.10
N HIS A 178 22.45 4.26 5.33
CA HIS A 178 23.10 4.08 6.63
C HIS A 178 24.04 5.24 6.98
N LEU A 179 24.77 5.78 6.01
CA LEU A 179 25.59 6.98 6.22
C LEU A 179 24.72 8.18 6.60
N GLN A 180 23.59 8.39 5.91
CA GLN A 180 22.64 9.45 6.26
C GLN A 180 22.09 9.25 7.69
N ALA A 181 21.68 8.03 8.04
CA ALA A 181 21.21 7.71 9.38
C ALA A 181 22.31 7.97 10.43
N ALA A 182 23.56 7.61 10.15
CA ALA A 182 24.70 7.88 11.04
C ALA A 182 24.95 9.38 11.24
N ILE A 183 24.84 10.20 10.20
CA ILE A 183 24.96 11.67 10.29
C ILE A 183 23.88 12.23 11.22
N PHE A 184 22.62 11.80 11.06
CA PHE A 184 21.54 12.24 11.93
C PHE A 184 21.71 11.75 13.36
N ASN A 185 22.22 10.53 13.56
CA ASN A 185 22.48 9.99 14.88
C ASN A 185 23.58 10.79 15.61
N GLU A 186 24.66 11.16 14.91
CA GLU A 186 25.70 12.01 15.48
C GLU A 186 25.18 13.42 15.79
N ALA A 187 24.35 13.99 14.92
CA ALA A 187 23.69 15.28 15.19
C ALA A 187 22.79 15.20 16.44
N LEU A 188 22.00 14.14 16.60
CA LEU A 188 21.18 13.90 17.79
C LEU A 188 22.03 13.82 19.06
N ARG A 189 23.18 13.15 19.00
CA ARG A 189 24.13 13.05 20.12
C ARG A 189 24.68 14.42 20.52
N CYS A 190 24.95 15.29 19.55
CA CYS A 190 25.38 16.68 19.77
C CYS A 190 24.28 17.59 20.31
N CYS A 191 23.00 17.24 20.10
CA CYS A 191 21.85 17.99 20.61
C CYS A 191 21.48 17.68 22.08
N LEU A 192 22.19 16.79 22.77
CA LEU A 192 21.93 16.49 24.18
C LEU A 192 22.31 17.69 25.08
N PRO A 193 21.44 18.12 26.02
CA PRO A 193 21.79 19.16 26.98
C PRO A 193 22.88 18.71 27.96
N VAL A 194 23.74 19.67 28.32
CA VAL A 194 24.58 19.72 29.52
C VAL A 194 23.79 19.27 30.76
N GLU A 195 24.48 18.59 31.67
CA GLU A 195 23.98 18.07 32.96
C GLU A 195 22.99 18.98 33.72
N LYS A 196 22.02 18.33 34.39
CA LYS A 196 21.59 18.46 35.81
C LYS A 196 20.13 17.98 35.93
N ASP A 197 19.64 17.25 36.93
CA ASP A 197 20.15 16.79 38.22
C ASP A 197 19.34 15.53 38.60
N GLN A 198 19.91 14.69 39.47
CA GLN A 198 19.17 13.63 40.17
C GLN A 198 18.05 14.25 41.03
N SER A 199 16.82 14.33 40.54
CA SER A 199 15.62 14.27 41.38
C SER A 199 14.36 13.97 40.56
N SER A 200 13.54 13.07 41.11
CA SER A 200 12.21 12.65 40.64
C SER A 200 12.10 11.99 39.27
N LEU A 201 12.03 10.65 39.33
CA LEU A 201 11.27 9.82 38.41
C LEU A 201 9.85 10.39 38.21
N ASP A 202 9.34 10.14 37.01
CA ASP A 202 7.95 10.33 36.56
C ASP A 202 7.54 11.76 36.17
N ASN A 203 7.78 12.10 34.91
CA ASN A 203 6.80 12.84 34.12
C ASN A 203 7.00 12.53 32.64
N GLY A 204 6.09 11.69 32.11
CA GLY A 204 5.99 11.39 30.70
C GLY A 204 5.95 12.67 29.88
N THR A 205 6.76 12.70 28.81
CA THR A 205 6.69 13.76 27.82
C THR A 205 5.30 13.74 27.20
N MET A 206 4.40 14.58 27.70
CA MET A 206 3.11 14.84 27.06
C MET A 206 3.40 15.51 25.73
N LYS A 207 3.61 14.71 24.68
CA LYS A 207 3.32 15.14 23.31
C LYS A 207 1.91 15.72 23.39
N LYS A 208 1.74 17.01 23.03
CA LYS A 208 0.42 17.60 22.83
C LYS A 208 -0.41 16.57 22.07
N LYS A 209 -1.36 15.92 22.74
CA LYS A 209 -2.31 15.04 22.08
C LYS A 209 -3.05 15.94 21.13
N SER A 210 -2.63 15.95 19.86
CA SER A 210 -3.52 16.32 18.77
C SER A 210 -4.80 15.55 19.06
N SER A 211 -5.91 16.24 19.29
CA SER A 211 -7.18 15.63 19.60
C SER A 211 -7.57 14.81 18.37
N HIS A 212 -7.24 13.52 18.37
CA HIS A 212 -7.62 12.63 17.29
C HIS A 212 -9.14 12.61 17.23
N VAL A 213 -9.69 13.05 16.09
CA VAL A 213 -11.11 12.97 15.81
C VAL A 213 -11.37 11.60 15.17
N PRO A 214 -12.24 10.75 15.73
CA PRO A 214 -12.55 9.43 15.17
C PRO A 214 -13.02 9.51 13.71
N LEU A 215 -12.68 8.52 12.89
CA LEU A 215 -13.00 8.50 11.44
C LEU A 215 -14.50 8.70 11.18
N MET A 216 -15.33 8.08 12.01
CA MET A 216 -16.79 8.16 11.92
C MET A 216 -17.35 9.57 12.20
N SER A 217 -16.55 10.44 12.79
CA SER A 217 -16.92 11.81 13.18
C SER A 217 -16.38 12.86 12.21
N ARG A 218 -15.63 12.46 11.18
CA ARG A 218 -14.98 13.37 10.24
C ARG A 218 -15.89 13.73 9.06
N PRO A 219 -15.68 14.89 8.42
CA PRO A 219 -16.27 15.18 7.14
C PRO A 219 -15.93 14.09 6.11
N THR A 220 -16.88 13.74 5.26
CA THR A 220 -16.69 12.81 4.14
C THR A 220 -16.32 13.56 2.86
N GLU A 221 -15.67 12.88 1.92
CA GLU A 221 -15.40 13.44 0.58
C GLU A 221 -16.72 13.89 -0.13
N ARG A 222 -16.65 14.89 -1.01
CA ARG A 222 -17.82 15.40 -1.75
C ARG A 222 -18.33 14.32 -2.71
N SER A 223 -19.65 14.17 -2.79
CA SER A 223 -20.28 13.28 -3.75
C SER A 223 -20.10 13.82 -5.17
N CYS A 224 -19.46 13.07 -6.06
CA CYS A 224 -19.46 13.37 -7.50
C CYS A 224 -20.79 12.91 -8.11
N LEU A 225 -21.91 13.50 -7.73
CA LEU A 225 -23.15 13.43 -8.52
C LEU A 225 -23.00 14.41 -9.70
N ILE A 226 -22.25 13.99 -10.71
CA ILE A 226 -22.33 14.62 -12.03
C ILE A 226 -23.55 13.98 -12.70
N THR A 227 -24.46 14.82 -13.20
CA THR A 227 -25.65 14.42 -13.96
C THR A 227 -25.27 13.46 -15.09
N VAL A 228 -25.89 12.28 -15.07
CA VAL A 228 -25.52 11.06 -15.83
C VAL A 228 -25.79 11.16 -17.35
N SER A 229 -26.11 12.32 -17.93
CA SER A 229 -26.64 12.34 -19.31
C SER A 229 -25.64 12.51 -20.45
N GLU A 230 -24.37 12.90 -20.26
CA GLU A 230 -23.55 13.27 -21.45
C GLU A 230 -22.09 12.78 -21.55
N LEU A 231 -21.54 12.04 -20.59
CA LEU A 231 -20.21 11.43 -20.77
C LEU A 231 -20.14 10.07 -20.08
N ILE A 232 -20.75 9.05 -20.69
CA ILE A 232 -20.42 7.65 -20.36
C ILE A 232 -19.21 7.27 -21.24
N PRO A 233 -17.97 7.25 -20.71
CA PRO A 233 -16.85 6.71 -21.45
C PRO A 233 -17.09 5.22 -21.71
N PRO A 234 -16.60 4.67 -22.84
CA PRO A 234 -16.86 3.30 -23.23
C PRO A 234 -16.44 2.32 -22.12
N SER A 235 -17.25 1.28 -21.94
CA SER A 235 -17.02 0.25 -20.94
C SER A 235 -15.64 -0.39 -21.15
N TYR A 236 -15.09 -0.98 -20.11
CA TYR A 236 -13.79 -1.66 -20.19
C TYR A 236 -13.79 -2.79 -21.25
N GLU A 237 -14.92 -3.50 -21.42
CA GLU A 237 -15.08 -4.52 -22.47
C GLU A 237 -15.11 -3.90 -23.88
N GLU A 238 -15.75 -2.74 -24.06
CA GLU A 238 -15.76 -2.01 -25.32
C GLU A 238 -14.36 -1.49 -25.70
N ARG A 239 -13.56 -1.08 -24.71
CA ARG A 239 -12.15 -0.71 -24.93
C ARG A 239 -11.31 -1.91 -25.35
N ARG A 240 -11.56 -3.10 -24.77
CA ARG A 240 -10.91 -4.37 -25.15
C ARG A 240 -11.28 -4.81 -26.58
N ALA A 241 -12.55 -4.68 -26.96
CA ALA A 241 -13.02 -4.99 -28.30
C ALA A 241 -12.34 -4.12 -29.38
N LYS A 242 -12.09 -2.83 -29.09
CA LYS A 242 -11.37 -1.89 -29.98
C LYS A 242 -9.88 -2.23 -30.16
N LEU A 243 -9.24 -2.82 -29.14
CA LEU A 243 -7.87 -3.31 -29.23
C LEU A 243 -7.78 -4.58 -30.10
N ASN A 244 -8.75 -5.48 -29.98
CA ASN A 244 -8.81 -6.70 -30.80
C ASN A 244 -9.12 -6.40 -32.28
N THR A 245 -9.94 -5.40 -32.57
CA THR A 245 -10.20 -4.97 -33.97
C THR A 245 -8.99 -4.30 -34.62
N ARG A 246 -8.17 -3.54 -33.88
CA ARG A 246 -6.91 -2.99 -34.40
C ARG A 246 -5.85 -4.06 -34.69
N ALA A 247 -5.81 -5.15 -33.91
CA ALA A 247 -4.91 -6.27 -34.17
C ALA A 247 -5.32 -7.10 -35.40
N CYS A 248 -6.60 -7.08 -35.78
CA CYS A 248 -7.11 -7.81 -36.95
C CYS A 248 -6.97 -7.03 -38.27
N GLY A 249 -6.85 -5.69 -38.22
CA GLY A 249 -6.73 -4.82 -39.39
C GLY A 249 -5.33 -4.66 -39.99
N LEU A 250 -4.30 -5.30 -39.42
CA LEU A 250 -2.91 -5.25 -39.91
C LEU A 250 -2.53 -6.47 -40.77
N LYS A 251 -3.51 -7.27 -41.21
CA LYS A 251 -3.32 -8.38 -42.17
C LYS A 251 -4.11 -8.12 -43.47
N SER A 252 -3.87 -6.98 -44.10
CA SER A 252 -4.17 -6.78 -45.52
C SER A 252 -3.45 -5.55 -46.01
N LEU A 253 -2.21 -5.74 -46.45
CA LEU A 253 -1.49 -5.00 -47.50
C LEU A 253 -0.20 -5.75 -47.79
#